data_AF-A0A6B2CTC2-F1
#
_entry.id   AF-A0A6B2CTC2-F1
#
_cell.length_a   1.000
_cell.length_b   1.000
_cell.length_c   1.000
_cell.angle_alpha   90.00
_cell.angle_beta   90.00
_cell.angle_gamma   90.00
#
_symmetry.space_group_name_H-M   'P 1'
#
loop_
_entity.id
_entity.type
_entity.pdbx_description
1 polymer ?
#
loop_
_entity_poly.entity_id
_entity_poly.type
_entity_poly.pdbx_seq_one_letter_code
_entity_poly.pdbx_strand_id
1 'polypeptide(L)'
;MSLERILSAVRALLARELVDRGLSVNETARLLGLTPAAVSMYLSGKRGGEYVQELGRDDRVMALVKSHADLFVDAAKRGVRGPVDLTELAKVVANILAQRGSSAGLEDVIKERIRLEQETATRAMAYSYKVRNPLVRSLFMQIAADSLRHAEILTMILDYLGGRLKAEDVDVSEEELELLAQEESAMRESIADLYKLGDPVLRALILSIELDEQKHFQLIKTLQLASRRG
;
A
#
# COMPACT_ATOMS: atom_id res chain seq x y z
N MET A 1 4.13 18.69 -12.00
CA MET A 1 3.35 19.89 -11.60
C MET A 1 4.28 20.83 -10.82
N SER A 2 4.15 22.16 -10.92
CA SER A 2 4.98 23.09 -10.13
C SER A 2 4.41 23.31 -8.74
N LEU A 3 5.27 23.34 -7.72
CA LEU A 3 4.90 23.53 -6.32
C LEU A 3 4.12 24.85 -6.08
N GLU A 4 4.44 25.89 -6.84
CA GLU A 4 3.76 27.19 -6.76
C GLU A 4 2.26 27.12 -7.12
N ARG A 5 1.90 26.32 -8.12
CA ARG A 5 0.49 26.15 -8.54
C ARG A 5 -0.30 25.39 -7.46
N ILE A 6 0.33 24.37 -6.87
CA ILE A 6 -0.24 23.59 -5.76
C ILE A 6 -0.44 24.49 -4.53
N LEU A 7 0.56 25.27 -4.17
CA LEU A 7 0.50 26.22 -3.06
C LEU A 7 -0.65 27.23 -3.24
N SER A 8 -0.84 27.75 -4.45
CA SER A 8 -1.95 28.67 -4.76
C SER A 8 -3.32 27.98 -4.62
N ALA A 9 -3.44 26.72 -5.05
CA ALA A 9 -4.67 25.96 -4.93
C ALA A 9 -4.99 25.57 -3.46
N VAL A 10 -3.97 25.17 -2.69
CA VAL A 10 -4.09 24.91 -1.25
C VAL A 10 -4.53 26.17 -0.51
N ARG A 11 -3.94 27.33 -0.80
CA ARG A 11 -4.38 28.63 -0.25
C ARG A 11 -5.85 28.92 -0.54
N ALA A 12 -6.30 28.64 -1.75
CA ALA A 12 -7.70 28.85 -2.12
C ALA A 12 -8.66 27.92 -1.38
N LEU A 13 -8.28 26.64 -1.22
CA LEU A 13 -9.08 25.66 -0.46
C LEU A 13 -9.14 26.02 1.03
N LEU A 14 -8.00 26.35 1.64
CA LEU A 14 -7.96 26.82 3.02
C LEU A 14 -8.76 28.12 3.22
N ALA A 15 -8.66 29.07 2.29
CA ALA A 15 -9.44 30.30 2.38
C ALA A 15 -10.94 30.06 2.42
N ARG A 16 -11.46 29.08 1.65
CA ARG A 16 -12.85 28.66 1.71
C ARG A 16 -13.18 28.02 3.06
N GLU A 17 -12.41 27.01 3.47
CA GLU A 17 -12.67 26.27 4.72
C GLU A 17 -12.61 27.18 5.97
N LEU A 18 -11.76 28.20 5.99
CA LEU A 18 -11.66 29.18 7.09
C LEU A 18 -12.86 30.12 7.14
N VAL A 19 -13.32 30.61 5.99
CA VAL A 19 -14.50 31.50 5.91
C VAL A 19 -15.78 30.73 6.22
N ASP A 20 -15.88 29.48 5.76
CA ASP A 20 -16.99 28.58 6.08
C ASP A 20 -17.06 28.26 7.58
N ARG A 21 -15.92 28.33 8.29
CA ARG A 21 -15.81 28.21 9.76
C ARG A 21 -16.01 29.53 10.51
N GLY A 22 -16.38 30.59 9.81
CA GLY A 22 -16.79 31.87 10.41
C GLY A 22 -15.70 32.93 10.55
N LEU A 23 -14.51 32.74 9.97
CA LEU A 23 -13.51 33.81 9.91
C LEU A 23 -13.87 34.84 8.85
N SER A 24 -13.64 36.12 9.14
CA SER A 24 -13.81 37.17 8.14
C SER A 24 -12.72 37.11 7.06
N VAL A 25 -13.00 37.71 5.90
CA VAL A 25 -12.04 37.86 4.80
C VAL A 25 -10.72 38.49 5.27
N ASN A 26 -10.79 39.46 6.19
CA ASN A 26 -9.61 40.15 6.72
C ASN A 26 -8.79 39.27 7.67
N GLU A 27 -9.45 38.45 8.50
CA GLU A 27 -8.78 37.49 9.37
C GLU A 27 -8.11 36.39 8.56
N THR A 28 -8.82 35.82 7.59
CA THR A 28 -8.29 34.82 6.66
C THR A 28 -7.10 35.38 5.87
N ALA A 29 -7.19 36.60 5.36
CA ALA A 29 -6.09 37.25 4.64
C ALA A 29 -4.84 37.36 5.52
N ARG A 30 -5.02 37.77 6.78
CA ARG A 30 -3.92 37.91 7.74
C ARG A 30 -3.27 36.57 8.08
N LEU A 31 -4.06 35.53 8.31
CA LEU A 31 -3.57 34.19 8.65
C LEU A 31 -2.83 33.51 7.50
N LEU A 32 -3.27 33.75 6.26
CA LEU A 32 -2.66 33.12 5.08
C LEU A 32 -1.52 33.95 4.48
N GLY A 33 -1.24 35.15 5.01
CA GLY A 33 -0.24 36.07 4.45
C GLY A 33 -0.64 36.62 3.08
N LEU A 34 -1.93 36.92 2.90
CA LEU A 34 -2.53 37.37 1.65
C LEU A 34 -3.18 38.74 1.81
N THR A 35 -3.57 39.36 0.68
CA THR A 35 -4.43 40.53 0.70
C THR A 35 -5.90 40.13 0.79
N PRO A 36 -6.79 40.94 1.41
CA PRO A 36 -8.23 40.69 1.41
C PRO A 36 -8.79 40.49 -0.01
N ALA A 37 -8.29 41.25 -0.99
CA ALA A 37 -8.64 41.08 -2.39
C ALA A 37 -8.26 39.69 -2.93
N ALA A 38 -7.09 39.15 -2.56
CA ALA A 38 -6.70 37.81 -2.97
C ALA A 38 -7.62 36.74 -2.39
N VAL A 39 -8.03 36.88 -1.12
CA VAL A 39 -9.02 36.00 -0.49
C VAL A 39 -10.36 36.08 -1.21
N SER A 40 -10.90 37.27 -1.47
CA SER A 40 -12.15 37.43 -2.23
C SER A 40 -12.08 36.81 -3.63
N MET A 41 -10.92 36.88 -4.30
CA MET A 41 -10.71 36.20 -5.58
C MET A 41 -10.69 34.68 -5.47
N TYR A 42 -10.18 34.12 -4.37
CA TYR A 42 -10.25 32.67 -4.11
C TYR A 42 -11.68 32.20 -3.80
N LEU A 43 -12.43 32.97 -3.02
CA LEU A 43 -13.82 32.66 -2.68
C LEU A 43 -14.74 32.72 -3.91
N SER A 44 -14.55 33.73 -4.77
CA SER A 44 -15.34 33.89 -6.01
C SER A 44 -14.96 32.90 -7.12
N GLY A 45 -13.99 32.01 -6.90
CA GLY A 45 -13.51 31.06 -7.90
C GLY A 45 -12.71 31.69 -9.04
N LYS A 46 -12.49 33.02 -9.01
CA LYS A 46 -11.73 33.78 -10.03
C LYS A 46 -10.21 33.56 -9.92
N ARG A 47 -9.73 32.99 -8.81
CA ARG A 47 -8.35 32.52 -8.59
C ARG A 47 -8.37 31.09 -8.06
N GLY A 48 -7.41 30.27 -8.52
CA GLY A 48 -7.26 28.87 -8.13
C GLY A 48 -7.32 27.88 -9.30
N GLY A 49 -7.98 28.27 -10.40
CA GLY A 49 -7.99 27.51 -11.66
C GLY A 49 -8.49 26.07 -11.53
N GLU A 50 -8.11 25.23 -12.50
CA GLU A 50 -8.47 23.81 -12.57
C GLU A 50 -7.98 23.00 -11.35
N TYR A 51 -6.82 23.34 -10.77
CA TYR A 51 -6.28 22.59 -9.62
C TYR A 51 -7.11 22.69 -8.36
N VAL A 52 -7.78 23.83 -8.15
CA VAL A 52 -8.69 23.94 -7.01
C VAL A 52 -9.81 22.91 -7.11
N GLN A 53 -10.33 22.67 -8.31
CA GLN A 53 -11.37 21.68 -8.52
C GLN A 53 -10.80 20.27 -8.42
N GLU A 54 -9.62 20.02 -8.99
CA GLU A 54 -8.95 18.73 -8.92
C GLU A 54 -8.64 18.32 -7.48
N LEU A 55 -8.00 19.21 -6.70
CA LEU A 55 -7.68 18.99 -5.29
C LEU A 55 -8.94 18.89 -4.43
N GLY A 56 -9.96 19.69 -4.73
CA GLY A 56 -11.23 19.69 -4.02
C GLY A 56 -12.03 18.38 -4.13
N ARG A 57 -11.70 17.54 -5.13
CA ARG A 57 -12.32 16.21 -5.34
C ARG A 57 -11.53 15.07 -4.71
N ASP A 58 -10.32 15.31 -4.18
CA ASP A 58 -9.53 14.26 -3.51
C ASP A 58 -9.78 14.29 -2.01
N ASP A 59 -10.46 13.27 -1.48
CA ASP A 59 -10.83 13.18 -0.08
C ASP A 59 -9.63 13.26 0.88
N ARG A 60 -8.47 12.73 0.48
CA ARG A 60 -7.25 12.76 1.30
C ARG A 60 -6.69 14.17 1.39
N VAL A 61 -6.68 14.88 0.25
CA VAL A 61 -6.30 16.29 0.22
C VAL A 61 -7.26 17.13 1.06
N MET A 62 -8.57 16.92 0.90
CA MET A 62 -9.57 17.68 1.63
C MET A 62 -9.54 17.39 3.14
N ALA A 63 -9.24 16.16 3.57
CA ALA A 63 -9.03 15.84 4.98
C ALA A 63 -7.85 16.64 5.58
N LEU A 64 -6.73 16.74 4.85
CA LEU A 64 -5.58 17.54 5.28
C LEU A 64 -5.90 19.03 5.34
N VAL A 65 -6.56 19.57 4.31
CA VAL A 65 -6.98 20.98 4.27
C VAL A 65 -7.89 21.29 5.46
N LYS A 66 -8.91 20.45 5.72
CA LYS A 66 -9.84 20.62 6.84
C LYS A 66 -9.14 20.58 8.19
N SER A 67 -8.27 19.60 8.40
CA SER A 67 -7.48 19.48 9.63
C SER A 67 -6.61 20.72 9.88
N HIS A 68 -5.97 21.27 8.83
CA HIS A 68 -5.19 22.50 8.96
C HIS A 68 -6.08 23.73 9.20
N ALA A 69 -7.26 23.79 8.57
CA ALA A 69 -8.23 24.86 8.83
C ALA A 69 -8.67 24.86 10.30
N ASP A 70 -8.96 23.69 10.88
CA ASP A 70 -9.34 23.57 12.30
C ASP A 70 -8.21 24.09 13.22
N LEU A 71 -6.96 23.69 12.95
CA LEU A 71 -5.78 24.20 13.68
C LEU A 71 -5.65 25.72 13.60
N PHE A 72 -5.94 26.31 12.44
CA PHE A 72 -5.82 27.76 12.24
C PHE A 72 -6.95 28.53 12.91
N VAL A 73 -8.17 27.99 12.92
CA VAL A 73 -9.29 28.57 13.68
C VAL A 73 -8.96 28.58 15.17
N ASP A 74 -8.42 27.49 15.69
CA ASP A 74 -8.01 27.41 17.10
C ASP A 74 -6.84 28.35 17.41
N ALA A 75 -5.86 28.46 16.52
CA ALA A 75 -4.76 29.40 16.66
C ALA A 75 -5.26 30.86 16.64
N ALA A 76 -6.21 31.19 15.75
CA ALA A 76 -6.82 32.51 15.67
C ALA A 76 -7.57 32.88 16.96
N LYS A 77 -8.35 31.93 17.52
CA LYS A 77 -9.01 32.10 18.83
C LYS A 77 -8.03 32.35 19.96
N ARG A 78 -6.84 31.73 19.91
CA ARG A 78 -5.76 31.91 20.90
C ARG A 78 -4.93 33.18 20.65
N GLY A 79 -5.30 34.02 19.69
CA GLY A 79 -4.65 35.29 19.42
C GLY A 79 -3.35 35.20 18.61
N VAL A 80 -3.07 34.06 17.96
CA VAL A 80 -1.94 33.94 17.04
C VAL A 80 -2.19 34.84 15.83
N ARG A 81 -1.24 35.74 15.56
CA ARG A 81 -1.32 36.74 14.49
C ARG A 81 -0.07 36.63 13.63
N GLY A 82 -0.11 35.74 12.65
CA GLY A 82 0.99 35.60 11.72
C GLY A 82 0.60 34.81 10.48
N PRO A 83 1.27 35.07 9.35
CA PRO A 83 1.10 34.26 8.16
C PRO A 83 1.62 32.85 8.46
N VAL A 84 0.76 31.86 8.29
CA VAL A 84 1.16 30.46 8.44
C VAL A 84 1.91 30.01 7.19
N ASP A 85 3.04 29.34 7.39
CA ASP A 85 3.76 28.71 6.28
C ASP A 85 2.98 27.46 5.81
N LEU A 86 2.56 27.49 4.55
CA LEU A 86 1.83 26.41 3.89
C LEU A 86 2.72 25.53 3.01
N THR A 87 4.04 25.76 3.04
CA THR A 87 4.99 25.03 2.19
C THR A 87 4.96 23.54 2.47
N GLU A 88 4.92 23.12 3.73
CA GLU A 88 4.84 21.71 4.10
C GLU A 88 3.52 21.07 3.68
N LEU A 89 2.39 21.75 3.89
CA LEU A 89 1.09 21.27 3.40
C LEU A 89 1.10 21.14 1.87
N ALA A 90 1.66 22.12 1.15
CA ALA A 90 1.77 22.06 -0.31
C ALA A 90 2.68 20.92 -0.79
N LYS A 91 3.77 20.61 -0.08
CA LYS A 91 4.64 19.44 -0.35
C LYS A 91 3.90 18.13 -0.13
N VAL A 92 3.16 17.99 0.97
CA VAL A 92 2.35 16.79 1.25
C VAL A 92 1.29 16.59 0.17
N VAL A 93 0.58 17.65 -0.21
CA VAL A 93 -0.39 17.60 -1.32
C VAL A 93 0.29 17.26 -2.65
N ALA A 94 1.48 17.81 -2.92
CA ALA A 94 2.26 17.46 -4.11
C ALA A 94 2.66 15.98 -4.13
N ASN A 95 3.00 15.39 -2.98
CA ASN A 95 3.29 13.97 -2.86
C ASN A 95 2.05 13.11 -3.09
N ILE A 96 0.89 13.49 -2.57
CA ILE A 96 -0.39 12.79 -2.84
C ILE A 96 -0.72 12.81 -4.33
N LEU A 97 -0.50 13.94 -4.99
CA LEU A 97 -0.67 14.07 -6.45
C LEU A 97 0.38 13.28 -7.24
N ALA A 98 1.63 13.23 -6.78
CA ALA A 98 2.67 12.40 -7.40
C ALA A 98 2.34 10.90 -7.26
N GLN A 99 1.78 10.50 -6.12
CA GLN A 99 1.28 9.14 -5.89
C GLN A 99 0.05 8.81 -6.76
N ARG A 100 -0.79 9.80 -7.12
CA ARG A 100 -1.82 9.61 -8.16
C ARG A 100 -1.20 9.26 -9.53
N GLY A 101 -0.06 9.86 -9.87
CA GLY A 101 0.71 9.54 -11.08
C GLY A 101 1.48 8.21 -11.02
N SER A 102 1.56 7.60 -9.84
CA SER A 102 2.14 6.26 -9.60
C SER A 102 1.09 5.23 -9.18
N SER A 103 -0.19 5.52 -9.42
CA SER A 103 -1.25 4.55 -9.26
C SER A 103 -1.40 3.78 -10.57
N ALA A 104 -0.47 2.88 -10.84
CA ALA A 104 -0.87 1.64 -11.50
C ALA A 104 -2.14 1.16 -10.77
N GLY A 105 -3.24 0.88 -11.48
CA GLY A 105 -4.42 0.30 -10.85
C GLY A 105 -4.00 -0.95 -10.07
N LEU A 106 -4.75 -1.38 -9.05
CA LEU A 106 -4.43 -2.63 -8.34
C LEU A 106 -4.17 -3.78 -9.34
N GLU A 107 -4.94 -3.81 -10.44
CA GLU A 107 -4.73 -4.68 -11.59
C GLU A 107 -3.34 -4.52 -12.25
N ASP A 108 -2.89 -3.29 -12.52
CA ASP A 108 -1.57 -3.03 -13.12
C ASP A 108 -0.43 -3.42 -12.16
N VAL A 109 -0.61 -3.22 -10.85
CA VAL A 109 0.36 -3.67 -9.83
C VAL A 109 0.46 -5.20 -9.84
N ILE A 110 -0.68 -5.90 -9.89
CA ILE A 110 -0.71 -7.36 -9.95
C ILE A 110 -0.08 -7.87 -11.26
N LYS A 111 -0.40 -7.26 -12.40
CA LYS A 111 0.20 -7.60 -13.71
C LYS A 111 1.71 -7.41 -13.72
N GLU A 112 2.20 -6.30 -13.18
CA GLU A 112 3.64 -6.07 -13.08
C GLU A 112 4.30 -7.09 -12.14
N ARG A 113 3.64 -7.43 -11.02
CA ARG A 113 4.15 -8.48 -10.12
C ARG A 113 4.20 -9.85 -10.81
N ILE A 114 3.18 -10.24 -11.58
CA ILE A 114 3.19 -11.48 -12.38
C ILE A 114 4.40 -11.51 -13.31
N ARG A 115 4.66 -10.40 -14.01
CA ARG A 115 5.82 -10.26 -14.92
C ARG A 115 7.13 -10.47 -14.17
N LEU A 116 7.29 -9.84 -13.01
CA LEU A 116 8.49 -9.96 -12.17
C LEU A 116 8.71 -11.39 -11.64
N GLU A 117 7.64 -12.08 -11.25
CA GLU A 117 7.72 -13.48 -10.82
C GLU A 117 8.17 -14.40 -11.97
N GLN A 118 7.60 -14.25 -13.17
CA GLN A 118 8.03 -15.01 -14.36
C GLN A 118 9.49 -14.75 -14.75
N GLU A 119 9.94 -13.49 -14.66
CA GLU A 119 11.32 -13.10 -14.92
C GLU A 119 12.28 -13.69 -13.86
N THR A 120 11.83 -13.77 -12.61
CA THR A 120 12.58 -14.38 -11.50
C THR A 120 12.71 -15.89 -11.70
N ALA A 121 11.61 -16.57 -12.05
CA ALA A 121 11.61 -18.00 -12.36
C ALA A 121 12.57 -18.33 -13.50
N THR A 122 12.52 -17.57 -14.59
CA THR A 122 13.40 -17.74 -15.76
C THR A 122 14.88 -17.59 -15.36
N ARG A 123 15.21 -16.56 -14.57
CA ARG A 123 16.58 -16.33 -14.09
C ARG A 123 17.06 -17.43 -13.15
N ALA A 124 16.22 -17.84 -12.19
CA ALA A 124 16.53 -18.91 -11.26
C ALA A 124 16.76 -20.25 -11.97
N MET A 125 15.94 -20.60 -12.97
CA MET A 125 16.18 -21.79 -13.81
C MET A 125 17.51 -21.68 -14.56
N ALA A 126 17.81 -20.53 -15.16
CA ALA A 126 19.09 -20.32 -15.84
C ALA A 126 20.28 -20.49 -14.89
N TYR A 127 20.18 -20.05 -13.63
CA TYR A 127 21.19 -20.29 -12.61
C TYR A 127 21.28 -21.76 -12.21
N SER A 128 20.16 -22.49 -12.10
CA SER A 128 20.18 -23.92 -11.78
C SER A 128 20.97 -24.76 -12.81
N TYR A 129 20.96 -24.37 -14.09
CA TYR A 129 21.74 -25.06 -15.14
C TYR A 129 23.22 -24.68 -15.13
N LYS A 130 23.59 -23.51 -14.59
CA LYS A 130 24.97 -23.04 -14.51
C LYS A 130 25.71 -23.62 -13.31
N VAL A 131 25.01 -23.92 -12.23
CA VAL A 131 25.62 -24.33 -10.96
C VAL A 131 25.89 -25.84 -10.95
N ARG A 132 27.13 -26.20 -10.60
CA ARG A 132 27.57 -27.60 -10.46
C ARG A 132 27.15 -28.23 -9.14
N ASN A 133 27.10 -27.44 -8.06
CA ASN A 133 26.73 -27.93 -6.73
C ASN A 133 25.24 -28.31 -6.71
N PRO A 134 24.88 -29.59 -6.46
CA PRO A 134 23.50 -30.04 -6.50
C PRO A 134 22.61 -29.41 -5.42
N LEU A 135 23.16 -29.06 -4.25
CA LEU A 135 22.42 -28.42 -3.16
C LEU A 135 22.03 -26.98 -3.53
N VAL A 136 22.98 -26.22 -4.08
CA VAL A 136 22.72 -24.86 -4.56
C VAL A 136 21.80 -24.88 -5.77
N ARG A 137 21.94 -25.88 -6.66
CA ARG A 137 21.01 -26.09 -7.77
C ARG A 137 19.58 -26.32 -7.27
N SER A 138 19.40 -27.10 -6.20
CA SER A 138 18.09 -27.32 -5.57
C SER A 138 17.44 -26.01 -5.09
N LEU A 139 18.20 -25.13 -4.45
CA LEU A 139 17.70 -23.81 -4.02
C LEU A 139 17.19 -22.97 -5.20
N PHE A 140 17.93 -22.93 -6.31
CA PHE A 140 17.47 -22.21 -7.50
C PHE A 140 16.23 -22.85 -8.14
N MET A 141 16.12 -24.18 -8.12
CA MET A 141 14.91 -24.87 -8.59
C MET A 141 13.69 -24.58 -7.70
N GLN A 142 13.87 -24.51 -6.38
CA GLN A 142 12.83 -24.11 -5.43
C GLN A 142 12.35 -22.67 -5.71
N ILE A 143 13.27 -21.72 -5.81
CA ILE A 143 12.95 -20.32 -6.15
C ILE A 143 12.17 -20.24 -7.47
N ALA A 144 12.58 -20.99 -8.49
CA ALA A 144 11.89 -21.01 -9.76
C ALA A 144 10.45 -21.55 -9.65
N ALA A 145 10.28 -22.67 -8.94
CA ALA A 145 8.96 -23.27 -8.72
C ALA A 145 8.04 -22.33 -7.93
N ASP A 146 8.55 -21.70 -6.88
CA ASP A 146 7.77 -20.77 -6.05
C ASP A 146 7.36 -19.52 -6.82
N SER A 147 8.26 -18.92 -7.61
CA SER A 147 7.90 -17.79 -8.44
C SER A 147 6.84 -18.13 -9.50
N LEU A 148 6.89 -19.32 -10.11
CA LEU A 148 5.81 -19.76 -11.01
C LEU A 148 4.48 -19.89 -10.26
N ARG A 149 4.48 -20.51 -9.08
CA ARG A 149 3.29 -20.62 -8.24
C ARG A 149 2.73 -19.26 -7.82
N HIS A 150 3.59 -18.30 -7.48
CA HIS A 150 3.18 -16.94 -7.16
C HIS A 150 2.51 -16.23 -8.34
N ALA A 151 3.06 -16.38 -9.55
CA ALA A 151 2.46 -15.83 -10.77
C ALA A 151 1.06 -16.41 -11.03
N GLU A 152 0.87 -17.70 -10.80
CA GLU A 152 -0.43 -18.37 -10.91
C GLU A 152 -1.43 -17.84 -9.87
N ILE A 153 -1.03 -17.75 -8.60
CA ILE A 153 -1.88 -17.20 -7.53
C ILE A 153 -2.31 -15.76 -7.84
N LEU A 154 -1.37 -14.92 -8.28
CA LEU A 154 -1.66 -13.54 -8.65
C LEU A 154 -2.61 -13.45 -9.85
N THR A 155 -2.51 -14.38 -10.80
CA THR A 155 -3.44 -14.48 -11.93
C THR A 155 -4.84 -14.84 -11.44
N MET A 156 -4.98 -15.80 -10.51
CA MET A 156 -6.28 -16.14 -9.91
C MET A 156 -6.89 -14.97 -9.15
N ILE A 157 -6.08 -14.21 -8.40
CA ILE A 157 -6.54 -12.99 -7.71
C ILE A 157 -7.04 -11.97 -8.73
N LEU A 158 -6.33 -11.77 -9.84
CA LEU A 158 -6.73 -10.85 -10.90
C LEU A 158 -8.05 -11.29 -11.58
N ASP A 159 -8.21 -12.59 -11.80
CA ASP A 159 -9.43 -13.16 -12.37
C ASP A 159 -10.62 -12.99 -11.41
N TYR A 160 -10.42 -13.19 -10.11
CA TYR A 160 -11.43 -12.93 -9.08
C TYR A 160 -11.84 -11.46 -9.03
N LEU A 161 -10.86 -10.54 -8.96
CA LEU A 161 -11.13 -9.09 -8.95
C LEU A 161 -11.80 -8.60 -10.24
N GLY A 162 -11.48 -9.22 -11.37
CA GLY A 162 -12.10 -8.96 -12.67
C GLY A 162 -13.46 -9.63 -12.87
N GLY A 163 -13.99 -10.35 -11.86
CA GLY A 163 -15.28 -11.06 -11.93
C GLY A 163 -15.29 -12.29 -12.84
N ARG A 164 -14.12 -12.73 -13.32
CA ARG A 164 -13.95 -13.93 -14.15
C ARG A 164 -13.92 -15.22 -13.31
N LEU A 165 -13.60 -15.09 -12.03
CA LEU A 165 -13.64 -16.18 -11.04
C LEU A 165 -14.54 -15.76 -9.87
N LYS A 166 -15.31 -16.71 -9.34
CA LYS A 166 -16.11 -16.53 -8.12
C LYS A 166 -15.53 -17.39 -7.02
N ALA A 167 -15.53 -16.88 -5.79
CA ALA A 167 -15.17 -17.69 -4.63
C ALA A 167 -16.32 -18.65 -4.34
N GLU A 168 -16.01 -19.93 -4.26
CA GLU A 168 -16.91 -20.98 -3.78
C GLU A 168 -16.66 -21.23 -2.29
N ASP A 169 -17.60 -21.93 -1.65
CA ASP A 169 -17.46 -22.32 -0.25
C ASP A 169 -16.32 -23.35 -0.10
N VAL A 170 -15.76 -23.42 1.11
CA VAL A 170 -14.70 -24.37 1.42
C VAL A 170 -15.31 -25.76 1.57
N ASP A 171 -15.15 -26.60 0.55
CA ASP A 171 -15.62 -28.00 0.51
C ASP A 171 -14.62 -28.96 1.17
N VAL A 172 -14.24 -28.65 2.42
CA VAL A 172 -13.37 -29.49 3.27
C VAL A 172 -13.89 -29.44 4.69
N SER A 173 -14.01 -30.59 5.35
CA SER A 173 -14.53 -30.66 6.72
C SER A 173 -13.56 -30.05 7.74
N GLU A 174 -14.12 -29.57 8.85
CA GLU A 174 -13.32 -29.04 9.95
C GLU A 174 -12.36 -30.10 10.54
N GLU A 175 -12.81 -31.35 10.62
CA GLU A 175 -12.01 -32.49 11.10
C GLU A 175 -10.80 -32.76 10.18
N GLU A 176 -10.99 -32.73 8.86
CA GLU A 176 -9.89 -32.90 7.88
C GLU A 176 -8.87 -31.76 7.97
N LEU A 177 -9.34 -30.51 8.10
CA LEU A 177 -8.45 -29.36 8.28
C LEU A 177 -7.70 -29.41 9.63
N GLU A 178 -8.34 -29.92 10.68
CA GLU A 178 -7.69 -30.08 11.99
C GLU A 178 -6.61 -31.16 11.95
N LEU A 179 -6.88 -32.30 11.33
CA LEU A 179 -5.90 -33.35 11.13
C LEU A 179 -4.67 -32.82 10.37
N LEU A 180 -4.88 -32.14 9.25
CA LEU A 180 -3.79 -31.60 8.44
C LEU A 180 -2.97 -30.53 9.20
N ALA A 181 -3.63 -29.67 10.00
CA ALA A 181 -2.92 -28.71 10.84
C ALA A 181 -2.04 -29.37 11.91
N GLN A 182 -2.46 -30.52 12.45
CA GLN A 182 -1.67 -31.29 13.41
C GLN A 182 -0.45 -31.93 12.73
N GLU A 183 -0.63 -32.49 11.52
CA GLU A 183 0.44 -33.09 10.73
C GLU A 183 1.55 -32.07 10.41
N GLU A 184 1.21 -30.89 9.87
CA GLU A 184 2.17 -29.82 9.57
C GLU A 184 2.89 -29.31 10.84
N SER A 185 2.19 -29.26 11.98
CA SER A 185 2.82 -28.88 13.25
C SER A 185 3.83 -29.91 13.73
N ALA A 186 3.54 -31.21 13.56
CA ALA A 186 4.41 -32.29 14.00
C ALA A 186 5.67 -32.43 13.12
N MET A 187 5.55 -32.20 11.80
CA MET A 187 6.68 -32.26 10.87
C MET A 187 7.78 -31.25 11.23
N ARG A 188 7.40 -30.05 11.69
CA ARG A 188 8.35 -29.01 12.12
C ARG A 188 9.25 -29.46 13.27
N GLU A 189 8.73 -30.19 14.25
CA GLU A 189 9.51 -30.63 15.41
C GLU A 189 10.57 -31.68 15.03
N SER A 190 10.36 -32.41 13.92
CA SER A 190 11.18 -33.55 13.53
C SER A 190 12.56 -33.19 12.95
N ILE A 191 12.75 -31.96 12.45
CA ILE A 191 13.97 -31.55 11.74
C ILE A 191 14.90 -30.61 12.51
N ALA A 192 14.56 -30.27 13.76
CA ALA A 192 15.32 -29.32 14.57
C ALA A 192 16.80 -29.70 14.75
N ASP A 193 17.11 -31.01 14.86
CA ASP A 193 18.48 -31.49 15.01
C ASP A 193 19.33 -31.35 13.73
N LEU A 194 18.70 -31.20 12.56
CA LEU A 194 19.42 -31.04 11.30
C LEU A 194 20.15 -29.68 11.20
N TYR A 195 19.78 -28.70 12.02
CA TYR A 195 20.50 -27.42 12.10
C TYR A 195 21.93 -27.53 12.62
N LYS A 196 22.27 -28.64 13.28
CA LYS A 196 23.64 -28.91 13.75
C LYS A 196 24.60 -29.19 12.60
N LEU A 197 24.09 -29.34 11.36
CA LEU A 197 24.93 -29.52 10.18
C LEU A 197 25.74 -28.26 9.86
N GLY A 198 27.05 -28.45 9.64
CA GLY A 198 28.03 -27.38 9.48
C GLY A 198 27.98 -26.66 8.12
N ASP A 199 27.36 -27.23 7.10
CA ASP A 199 27.32 -26.65 5.75
C ASP A 199 26.23 -25.54 5.62
N PRO A 200 26.60 -24.33 5.16
CA PRO A 200 25.66 -23.22 5.06
C PRO A 200 24.55 -23.42 4.00
N VAL A 201 24.82 -24.19 2.94
CA VAL A 201 23.82 -24.47 1.89
C VAL A 201 22.81 -25.50 2.40
N LEU A 202 23.26 -26.52 3.14
CA LEU A 202 22.36 -27.44 3.83
C LEU A 202 21.47 -26.72 4.84
N ARG A 203 22.02 -25.79 5.63
CA ARG A 203 21.20 -24.97 6.54
C ARG A 203 20.16 -24.13 5.81
N ALA A 204 20.49 -23.58 4.64
CA ALA A 204 19.53 -22.84 3.83
C ALA A 204 18.38 -23.73 3.32
N LEU A 205 18.68 -24.97 2.93
CA LEU A 205 17.66 -25.95 2.50
C LEU A 205 16.75 -26.37 3.66
N ILE A 206 17.31 -26.63 4.84
CA ILE A 206 16.53 -26.97 6.04
C ILE A 206 15.63 -25.80 6.44
N LEU A 207 16.17 -24.58 6.42
CA LEU A 207 15.40 -23.37 6.67
C LEU A 207 14.24 -23.20 5.68
N SER A 208 14.47 -23.50 4.40
CA SER A 208 13.42 -23.47 3.37
C SER A 208 12.25 -24.39 3.74
N ILE A 209 12.55 -25.62 4.16
CA ILE A 209 11.53 -26.60 4.60
C ILE A 209 10.76 -26.05 5.81
N GLU A 210 11.43 -25.59 6.86
CA GLU A 210 10.74 -25.06 8.03
C GLU A 210 9.83 -23.85 7.74
N LEU A 211 10.25 -22.97 6.83
CA LEU A 211 9.45 -21.84 6.40
C LEU A 211 8.20 -22.30 5.64
N ASP A 212 8.30 -23.37 4.85
CA ASP A 212 7.16 -23.96 4.15
C ASP A 212 6.18 -24.62 5.12
N GLU A 213 6.63 -25.43 6.08
CA GLU A 213 5.78 -26.04 7.13
C GLU A 213 5.05 -24.94 7.94
N GLN A 214 5.75 -23.88 8.32
CA GLN A 214 5.14 -22.74 9.00
C GLN A 214 4.08 -22.06 8.13
N LYS A 215 4.37 -21.86 6.84
CA LYS A 215 3.44 -21.27 5.88
C LYS A 215 2.19 -22.14 5.73
N HIS A 216 2.34 -23.45 5.54
CA HIS A 216 1.23 -24.39 5.37
C HIS A 216 0.31 -24.40 6.59
N PHE A 217 0.87 -24.51 7.80
CA PHE A 217 0.08 -24.43 9.03
C PHE A 217 -0.78 -23.16 9.11
N GLN A 218 -0.22 -22.00 8.76
CA GLN A 218 -0.97 -20.74 8.75
C GLN A 218 -2.07 -20.70 7.68
N LEU A 219 -1.82 -21.26 6.50
CA LEU A 219 -2.84 -21.37 5.44
C LEU A 219 -4.02 -22.24 5.88
N ILE A 220 -3.75 -23.40 6.51
CA ILE A 220 -4.79 -24.30 7.01
C ILE A 220 -5.60 -23.63 8.12
N LYS A 221 -4.94 -22.94 9.07
CA LYS A 221 -5.65 -22.16 10.10
C LYS A 221 -6.56 -21.07 9.51
N THR A 222 -6.13 -20.45 8.41
CA THR A 222 -6.96 -19.47 7.71
C THR A 222 -8.19 -20.12 7.08
N LEU A 223 -8.04 -21.31 6.49
CA LEU A 223 -9.16 -22.08 5.94
C LEU A 223 -10.16 -22.51 7.03
N GLN A 224 -9.68 -22.95 8.20
CA GLN A 224 -10.56 -23.29 9.34
C GLN A 224 -11.42 -22.10 9.78
N LEU A 225 -10.85 -20.89 9.79
CA LEU A 225 -11.61 -19.67 10.12
C LEU A 225 -12.65 -19.31 9.05
N ALA A 226 -12.37 -19.61 7.79
CA ALA A 226 -13.30 -19.38 6.69
C ALA A 226 -14.45 -20.40 6.72
N SER A 227 -14.16 -21.68 6.94
CA SER A 227 -15.15 -22.77 7.04
C SER A 227 -16.16 -22.56 8.19
N ARG A 228 -15.73 -22.01 9.33
CA ARG A 228 -16.63 -21.68 10.47
C ARG A 228 -17.58 -20.49 10.24
N ARG A 229 -17.40 -19.72 9.15
CA ARG A 229 -18.17 -18.51 8.85
C ARG A 229 -19.22 -18.71 7.75
N GLY A 230 -19.15 -19.83 7.02
CA GLY A 230 -20.22 -20.29 6.11
C GLY A 230 -21.23 -21.12 6.87
#